data_AF-A0A7G1NZH9-F1
#
_entry.id   AF-A0A7G1NZH9-F1
#
_cell.length_a   1.000
_cell.length_b   1.000
_cell.length_c   1.000
_cell.angle_alpha   90.00
_cell.angle_beta   90.00
_cell.angle_gamma   90.00
#
_symmetry.space_group_name_H-M   'P 1'
#
loop_
_entity.id
_entity.type
_entity.pdbx_description
1 polymer ?
#
loop_
_entity_poly.entity_id
_entity_poly.type
_entity_poly.pdbx_seq_one_letter_code
_entity_poly.pdbx_strand_id
1 'polypeptide(L)'
;MADGIIDVQYPKVQQAIEELKEQTQQIITTLNNLEDELQPLVTSWEGSDQEMYRGVQAEWDQATKNMARLLGDNGELIQSIHDNHSRDERKSADNWGNVRAR
;
A
#
# COMPACT_ATOMS: atom_id res chain seq x y z
N MET A 1 7.90 12.95 -24.11
CA MET A 1 6.74 12.03 -24.23
C MET A 1 6.53 11.21 -22.96
N ALA A 2 7.58 10.72 -22.29
CA ALA A 2 7.43 10.03 -20.99
C ALA A 2 6.93 10.93 -19.84
N ASP A 3 7.31 12.22 -19.85
CA ASP A 3 6.92 13.27 -18.89
C ASP A 3 5.41 13.31 -18.61
N GLY A 4 4.62 13.73 -19.59
CA GLY A 4 3.17 13.84 -19.44
C GLY A 4 2.44 12.52 -19.22
N ILE A 5 3.10 11.36 -19.38
CA ILE A 5 2.52 10.07 -19.03
C ILE A 5 2.62 9.85 -17.51
N ILE A 6 3.76 10.18 -16.90
CA ILE A 6 3.97 10.02 -15.45
C ILE A 6 3.02 10.95 -14.68
N ASP A 7 2.88 12.20 -15.10
CA ASP A 7 1.98 13.16 -14.47
C ASP A 7 0.51 12.78 -14.54
N VAL A 8 0.05 12.26 -15.70
CA VAL A 8 -1.35 11.84 -15.87
C VAL A 8 -1.65 10.55 -15.10
N GLN A 9 -0.66 9.66 -14.96
CA GLN A 9 -0.82 8.39 -14.27
C GLN A 9 -0.66 8.52 -12.75
N TYR A 10 0.07 9.52 -12.25
CA TYR A 10 0.32 9.70 -10.82
C TYR A 10 -0.96 9.73 -9.97
N PRO A 11 -1.97 10.58 -10.25
CA PRO A 11 -3.19 10.63 -9.45
C PRO A 11 -3.95 9.29 -9.45
N LYS A 12 -3.90 8.55 -10.57
CA LYS A 12 -4.55 7.23 -10.70
C LYS A 12 -3.86 6.19 -9.84
N VAL A 13 -2.53 6.17 -9.85
CA VAL A 13 -1.73 5.24 -9.04
C VAL A 13 -1.91 5.57 -7.55
N GLN A 14 -1.87 6.84 -7.19
CA GLN A 14 -2.12 7.28 -5.81
C GLN A 14 -3.51 6.86 -5.33
N GLN A 15 -4.55 7.09 -6.12
CA GLN A 15 -5.91 6.65 -5.81
C GLN A 15 -5.97 5.12 -5.62
N ALA A 16 -5.37 4.35 -6.52
CA ALA A 16 -5.35 2.89 -6.41
C ALA A 16 -4.64 2.41 -5.12
N ILE A 17 -3.56 3.08 -4.71
CA ILE A 17 -2.87 2.76 -3.45
C ILE A 17 -3.78 3.02 -2.25
N GLU A 18 -4.49 4.14 -2.22
CA GLU A 18 -5.42 4.45 -1.12
C GLU A 18 -6.60 3.46 -1.08
N GLU A 19 -7.18 3.12 -2.23
CA GLU A 19 -8.23 2.08 -2.32
C GLU A 19 -7.73 0.71 -1.81
N LEU A 20 -6.48 0.34 -2.13
CA LEU A 20 -5.88 -0.91 -1.64
C LEU A 20 -5.59 -0.86 -0.13
N LYS A 21 -5.23 0.31 0.42
CA LYS A 21 -5.07 0.49 1.87
C LYS A 21 -6.40 0.31 2.59
N GLU A 22 -7.47 0.92 2.08
CA GLU A 22 -8.83 0.77 2.62
C GLU A 22 -9.27 -0.69 2.58
N GLN A 23 -9.08 -1.38 1.46
CA GLN A 23 -9.41 -2.81 1.34
C GLN A 23 -8.57 -3.67 2.29
N THR A 24 -7.26 -3.38 2.44
CA THR A 24 -6.40 -4.08 3.41
C THR A 24 -6.91 -3.90 4.83
N GLN A 25 -7.37 -2.69 5.19
CA GLN A 25 -7.94 -2.42 6.50
C GLN A 25 -9.28 -3.16 6.71
N GLN A 26 -10.10 -3.31 5.66
CA GLN A 26 -11.32 -4.12 5.71
C GLN A 26 -10.99 -5.60 5.94
N ILE A 27 -9.98 -6.14 5.24
CA ILE A 27 -9.52 -7.53 5.44
C ILE A 27 -9.07 -7.74 6.89
N ILE A 28 -8.28 -6.82 7.45
CA ILE A 28 -7.85 -6.88 8.85
C ILE A 28 -9.05 -6.92 9.80
N THR A 29 -10.03 -6.04 9.59
CA THR A 29 -11.25 -6.03 10.42
C THR A 29 -12.03 -7.33 10.33
N THR A 30 -12.18 -7.90 9.12
CA THR A 30 -12.87 -9.18 8.92
C THR A 30 -12.14 -10.32 9.64
N LEU A 31 -10.81 -10.35 9.58
CA LEU A 31 -10.01 -11.37 10.25
C LEU A 31 -10.11 -11.24 11.78
N ASN A 32 -10.06 -10.03 12.32
CA ASN A 32 -10.23 -9.80 13.75
C ASN A 32 -11.63 -10.23 14.25
N ASN A 33 -12.68 -9.90 13.50
CA ASN A 33 -14.03 -10.34 13.84
C ASN A 33 -14.16 -11.87 13.80
N LEU A 34 -13.55 -12.50 12.79
CA LEU A 34 -13.51 -13.96 12.69
C LEU A 34 -12.77 -14.57 13.89
N GLU A 35 -11.64 -13.98 14.30
CA GLU A 35 -10.90 -14.43 15.48
C GLU A 35 -11.74 -14.33 16.76
N ASP A 36 -12.43 -13.21 16.97
CA ASP A 36 -13.31 -13.00 18.12
C ASP A 36 -14.46 -14.02 18.16
N GLU A 37 -15.07 -14.29 17.00
CA GLU A 37 -16.14 -15.30 16.87
C GLU A 37 -15.63 -16.73 17.10
N LEU A 38 -14.41 -17.03 16.65
CA LEU A 38 -13.80 -18.35 16.79
C LEU A 38 -13.17 -18.57 18.18
N GLN A 39 -12.82 -17.51 18.91
CA GLN A 39 -12.18 -17.62 20.22
C GLN A 39 -12.84 -18.64 21.17
N PRO A 40 -14.17 -18.64 21.40
CA PRO A 40 -14.82 -19.65 22.25
C PRO A 40 -14.73 -21.07 21.67
N LEU A 41 -14.78 -21.24 20.35
CA LEU A 41 -14.65 -22.54 19.68
C LEU A 41 -13.22 -23.09 19.79
N VAL A 42 -12.21 -22.24 19.59
CA VAL A 42 -10.78 -22.58 19.70
C VAL A 42 -10.42 -23.03 21.11
N THR A 43 -11.09 -22.50 22.14
CA THR A 43 -10.89 -22.97 23.53
C THR A 43 -11.44 -24.38 23.77
N SER A 44 -12.39 -24.83 22.94
CA SER A 44 -12.93 -26.20 23.00
C SER A 44 -12.16 -27.21 22.15
N TRP A 45 -11.26 -26.75 21.27
CA TRP A 45 -10.43 -27.61 20.45
C TRP A 45 -9.27 -28.17 21.28
N GLU A 46 -9.09 -29.48 21.23
CA GLU A 46 -7.99 -30.18 21.92
C GLU A 46 -6.88 -30.56 20.92
N GLY A 47 -5.63 -30.45 21.35
CA GLY A 47 -4.48 -30.99 20.61
C GLY A 47 -4.18 -30.31 19.28
N SER A 48 -4.10 -31.11 18.21
CA SER A 48 -3.55 -30.69 16.89
C SER A 48 -4.36 -29.61 16.18
N ASP A 49 -5.68 -29.58 16.41
CA ASP A 49 -6.57 -28.66 15.69
C ASP A 49 -6.40 -27.22 16.19
N GLN A 50 -6.16 -27.06 17.49
CA GLN A 50 -5.84 -25.77 18.09
C GLN A 50 -4.48 -25.25 17.60
N GLU A 51 -3.47 -26.11 17.50
CA GLU A 51 -2.15 -25.74 16.98
C GLU A 51 -2.21 -25.35 15.50
N MET A 52 -2.95 -26.11 14.68
CA MET A 52 -3.15 -25.81 13.27
C MET A 52 -3.82 -24.45 13.06
N TYR A 53 -4.89 -24.16 13.81
CA TYR A 53 -5.54 -22.86 13.76
C TYR A 53 -4.62 -21.71 14.13
N ARG A 54 -3.85 -21.84 15.22
CA ARG A 54 -2.86 -20.81 15.61
C ARG A 54 -1.84 -20.56 14.51
N GLY A 55 -1.44 -21.61 13.78
CA GLY A 55 -0.58 -21.49 12.61
C GLY A 55 -1.23 -20.67 11.49
N VAL A 56 -2.45 -21.03 11.11
CA VAL A 56 -3.21 -20.31 10.06
C VAL A 56 -3.46 -18.85 10.45
N GLN A 57 -3.81 -18.59 11.70
CA GLN A 57 -3.98 -17.24 12.23
C GLN A 57 -2.70 -16.41 12.08
N ALA A 58 -1.56 -16.97 12.49
CA ALA A 58 -0.27 -16.30 12.35
C ALA A 58 0.10 -16.00 10.89
N GLU A 59 -0.25 -16.89 9.95
CA GLU A 59 -0.06 -16.67 8.52
C GLU A 59 -0.90 -15.49 8.00
N TRP A 60 -2.17 -15.41 8.39
CA TRP A 60 -3.06 -14.31 8.01
C TRP A 60 -2.60 -12.98 8.59
N ASP A 61 -2.20 -12.95 9.87
CA ASP A 61 -1.63 -11.78 10.52
C ASP A 61 -0.36 -11.30 9.82
N GLN A 62 0.49 -12.24 9.41
CA GLN A 62 1.73 -11.91 8.71
C GLN A 62 1.45 -11.38 7.30
N ALA A 63 0.48 -11.96 6.60
CA ALA A 63 0.08 -11.53 5.27
C ALA A 63 -0.49 -10.10 5.29
N THR A 64 -1.38 -9.78 6.23
CA THR A 64 -1.95 -8.43 6.37
C THR A 64 -0.91 -7.38 6.70
N LYS A 65 0.02 -7.68 7.62
CA LYS A 65 1.17 -6.81 7.93
C LYS A 65 2.04 -6.55 6.70
N ASN A 66 2.27 -7.58 5.88
CA ASN A 66 3.04 -7.45 4.65
C ASN A 66 2.32 -6.58 3.60
N MET A 67 1.01 -6.75 3.44
CA MET A 67 0.20 -5.89 2.55
C MET A 67 0.27 -4.43 2.98
N ALA A 68 0.06 -4.16 4.27
CA ALA A 68 0.14 -2.80 4.81
C ALA A 68 1.52 -2.15 4.57
N ARG A 69 2.60 -2.91 4.79
CA ARG A 69 3.98 -2.45 4.53
C ARG A 69 4.18 -2.12 3.04
N LEU A 70 3.86 -3.06 2.14
CA LEU A 70 4.06 -2.89 0.71
C LEU A 70 3.29 -1.68 0.16
N LEU A 71 2.06 -1.45 0.64
CA LEU A 71 1.26 -0.30 0.24
C LEU A 71 1.81 1.02 0.79
N GLY A 72 2.38 1.01 2.00
CA GLY A 72 3.11 2.14 2.56
C GLY A 72 4.35 2.48 1.71
N ASP A 73 5.22 1.51 1.50
CA ASP A 73 6.46 1.65 0.74
C ASP A 73 6.18 2.14 -0.70
N ASN A 74 5.16 1.58 -1.36
CA ASN A 74 4.76 2.00 -2.70
C ASN A 74 4.21 3.44 -2.72
N GLY A 75 3.46 3.84 -1.69
CA GLY A 75 2.97 5.21 -1.57
C GLY A 75 4.12 6.22 -1.47
N GLU A 76 5.11 5.92 -0.63
CA GLU A 76 6.31 6.76 -0.49
C GLU A 76 7.14 6.81 -1.78
N LEU A 77 7.33 5.67 -2.44
CA LEU A 77 8.05 5.60 -3.72
C LEU A 77 7.37 6.46 -4.78
N ILE A 78 6.05 6.35 -4.94
CA ILE A 78 5.29 7.11 -5.93
C ILE A 78 5.38 8.62 -5.65
N GLN A 79 5.23 9.04 -4.39
CA GLN A 79 5.43 10.44 -4.00
C GLN A 79 6.84 10.93 -4.35
N SER A 80 7.87 10.13 -4.06
CA SER A 80 9.25 10.49 -4.38
C SER A 80 9.49 10.65 -5.89
N ILE A 81 8.88 9.79 -6.71
CA ILE A 81 8.96 9.87 -8.18
C ILE A 81 8.33 11.17 -8.66
N HIS A 82 7.14 11.52 -8.15
CA HIS A 82 6.47 12.77 -8.51
C HIS A 82 7.25 14.01 -8.10
N ASP A 83 7.78 14.04 -6.86
CA ASP A 83 8.56 15.17 -6.38
C ASP A 83 9.85 15.35 -7.20
N ASN A 84 10.52 14.24 -7.55
CA ASN A 84 11.70 14.26 -8.40
C ASN A 84 11.35 14.80 -9.79
N HIS A 85 10.25 14.32 -10.36
CA HIS A 85 9.77 14.71 -11.68
C HIS A 85 9.44 16.21 -11.76
N SER A 86 8.60 16.71 -10.86
CA SER A 86 8.21 18.12 -10.83
C SER A 86 9.42 19.05 -10.65
N ARG A 87 10.44 18.62 -9.90
CA ARG A 87 11.69 19.40 -9.77
C ARG A 87 12.49 19.44 -11.07
N ASP A 88 12.58 18.34 -11.80
CA ASP A 88 13.31 18.28 -13.06
C ASP A 88 12.60 19.08 -14.16
N GLU A 89 11.26 19.05 -14.20
CA GLU A 89 10.46 19.89 -15.09
C GLU A 89 10.70 21.38 -14.83
N ARG A 90 10.63 21.82 -13.56
CA ARG A 90 10.88 23.22 -13.18
C ARG A 90 12.28 23.68 -13.61
N LYS A 91 13.31 22.87 -13.33
CA LYS A 91 14.69 23.17 -13.76
C LYS A 91 14.82 23.25 -15.27
N SER A 92 14.15 22.35 -16.01
CA SER A 92 14.14 22.39 -17.46
C SER A 92 13.47 23.66 -17.97
N ALA A 93 12.29 24.00 -17.45
CA ALA A 93 11.55 25.22 -17.80
C ALA A 93 12.38 26.50 -17.53
N ASP A 94 13.05 26.58 -16.38
CA ASP A 94 13.93 27.68 -16.02
C ASP A 94 15.10 27.82 -17.02
N ASN A 95 15.73 26.70 -17.39
CA ASN A 95 16.80 26.69 -18.39
C ASN A 95 16.32 27.17 -19.76
N TRP A 96 15.15 26.74 -20.23
CA TRP A 96 14.57 27.20 -21.50
C TRP A 96 14.16 28.67 -21.45
N GLY A 97 13.64 29.16 -20.32
CA GLY A 97 13.34 30.57 -20.10
C GLY A 97 14.59 31.45 -20.24
N ASN A 98 15.70 31.02 -19.64
CA ASN A 98 16.99 31.71 -19.73
C ASN A 98 17.58 31.70 -21.14
N VAL A 99 17.37 30.65 -21.93
CA VAL A 99 17.83 30.58 -23.33
C VAL A 99 16.99 31.46 -24.25
N ARG A 100 15.68 31.61 -23.99
CA ARG A 100 14.79 32.50 -24.77
C ARG A 100 14.92 33.99 -24.43
N ALA A 101 15.47 34.33 -23.26
CA ALA A 101 15.66 35.71 -22.82
C ALA A 101 16.95 36.38 -23.37
N ARG A 102 17.52 35.88 -24.48
CA ARG A 102 18.70 36.42 -25.15
C ARG A 102 18.43 36.68 -26.63
#